data_AF-V6DIR7-F1
#
_entry.id   AF-V6DIR7-F1
#
_cell.length_a   1.000
_cell.length_b   1.000
_cell.length_c   1.000
_cell.angle_alpha   90.00
_cell.angle_beta   90.00
_cell.angle_gamma   90.00
#
_symmetry.space_group_name_H-M   'P 1'
#
loop_
_entity.id
_entity.type
_entity.pdbx_description
1 polymer ?
#
loop_
_entity_poly.entity_id
_entity_poly.type
_entity_poly.pdbx_seq_one_letter_code
_entity_poly.pdbx_strand_id
1 'polypeptide(L)'
;MLLNKLFLNISLIASITFYGYIISMEQNKVGLNLDNIEFQRTFSPKILKELCAIYIAQQNIKVENIGADLTEYTQKIKAIESKTMPKRLQELFLSIVNKQPLEKILKALEMVAIADKYFNPEEAHLLKNNLANCDKIFFTVESVLCLIEKLSKNSYLKEFLKTETEILKKYHLEQMTINPNIRSIYSLVQLYVLESNIESAKELTALIDTVNCINFEEQILYLSLKISNLENALFNGQLSYKEISDFIKQNLNDNIAFLDFVCELILASKELSQNFTKHELESFLQNYKDYLKDNNDRFNFIEDYRSIFMFYLLNENYKQELVQLM
;
A
#
# COMPACT_ATOMS: atom_id res chain seq x y z
N MET A 1 21.67 11.84 -20.33
CA MET A 1 22.16 10.86 -19.34
C MET A 1 22.42 11.46 -17.96
N LEU A 2 23.11 12.61 -17.84
CA LEU A 2 23.30 13.31 -16.55
C LEU A 2 22.02 13.94 -15.97
N LEU A 3 21.19 14.59 -16.80
CA LEU A 3 19.97 15.27 -16.33
C LEU A 3 18.93 14.30 -15.71
N ASN A 4 18.75 13.11 -16.29
CA ASN A 4 17.82 12.10 -15.76
C ASN A 4 18.31 11.48 -14.45
N LYS A 5 19.63 11.34 -14.25
CA LYS A 5 20.22 10.92 -12.97
C LYS A 5 20.06 12.00 -11.89
N LEU A 6 20.17 13.28 -12.27
CA LEU A 6 19.96 14.40 -11.36
C LEU A 6 18.49 14.46 -10.90
N PHE A 7 17.53 14.24 -11.79
CA PHE A 7 16.10 14.28 -11.49
C PHE A 7 15.66 13.10 -10.59
N LEU A 8 16.21 11.90 -10.82
CA LEU A 8 15.95 10.74 -9.96
C LEU A 8 16.50 10.95 -8.55
N ASN A 9 17.71 11.51 -8.45
CA ASN A 9 18.30 11.88 -7.16
C ASN A 9 17.51 13.00 -6.49
N ILE A 10 17.03 14.02 -7.21
CA ILE A 10 16.28 15.12 -6.61
C ILE A 10 14.90 14.67 -6.12
N SER A 11 14.13 13.88 -6.87
CA SER A 11 12.82 13.40 -6.41
C SER A 11 12.93 12.35 -5.30
N LEU A 12 13.96 11.50 -5.34
CA LEU A 12 14.22 10.48 -4.32
C LEU A 12 14.80 11.11 -3.04
N ILE A 13 15.75 12.05 -3.17
CA ILE A 13 16.25 12.85 -2.04
C ILE A 13 15.13 13.75 -1.53
N ALA A 14 14.27 14.35 -2.36
CA ALA A 14 13.13 15.11 -1.87
C ALA A 14 12.14 14.21 -1.13
N SER A 15 11.90 12.98 -1.57
CA SER A 15 11.05 12.02 -0.83
C SER A 15 11.70 11.61 0.49
N ILE A 16 12.95 11.12 0.46
CA ILE A 16 13.68 10.64 1.65
C ILE A 16 13.99 11.78 2.62
N THR A 17 14.30 12.98 2.11
CA THR A 17 14.55 14.18 2.91
C THR A 17 13.23 14.76 3.38
N PHE A 18 12.16 14.81 2.60
CA PHE A 18 10.85 15.22 3.12
C PHE A 18 10.40 14.28 4.23
N TYR A 19 10.40 12.95 4.01
CA TYR A 19 10.04 11.97 5.04
C TYR A 19 11.01 11.98 6.23
N GLY A 20 12.33 12.05 6.02
CA GLY A 20 13.33 12.09 7.09
C GLY A 20 13.39 13.42 7.85
N TYR A 21 13.15 14.55 7.18
CA TYR A 21 13.12 15.89 7.75
C TYR A 21 11.81 16.13 8.50
N ILE A 22 10.69 15.61 8.00
CA ILE A 22 9.40 15.60 8.70
C ILE A 22 9.47 14.74 9.96
N ILE A 23 10.05 13.54 9.89
CA ILE A 23 10.25 12.67 11.06
C ILE A 23 11.21 13.31 12.08
N SER A 24 12.29 13.98 11.64
CA SER A 24 13.29 14.57 12.55
C SER A 24 12.90 15.95 13.12
N MET A 25 12.14 16.79 12.39
CA MET A 25 11.67 18.08 12.90
C MET A 25 10.58 17.91 13.97
N GLU A 26 9.79 16.85 13.91
CA GLU A 26 8.69 16.64 14.87
C GLU A 26 9.07 15.93 16.16
N GLN A 27 10.15 15.13 16.17
CA GLN A 27 10.65 14.47 17.38
C GLN A 27 10.84 15.45 18.55
N ASN A 28 11.26 16.68 18.26
CA ASN A 28 11.53 17.70 19.29
C ASN A 28 10.37 18.68 19.53
N LYS A 29 9.37 18.78 18.63
CA LYS A 29 8.28 19.77 18.71
C LYS A 29 6.92 19.20 19.12
N VAL A 30 6.62 17.94 18.80
CA VAL A 30 5.27 17.35 18.96
C VAL A 30 5.16 16.48 20.23
N GLY A 31 6.23 16.39 21.02
CA GLY A 31 6.24 15.54 22.23
C GLY A 31 6.01 14.05 21.93
N LEU A 32 6.18 13.64 20.66
CA LEU A 32 6.25 12.25 20.24
C LEU A 32 7.58 11.69 20.76
N ASN A 33 7.58 11.28 22.03
CA ASN A 33 8.68 10.52 22.59
C ASN A 33 8.64 9.10 21.98
N LEU A 34 9.17 9.00 20.76
CA LEU A 34 9.32 7.74 20.04
C LEU A 34 10.26 6.78 20.79
N ASP A 35 11.03 7.26 21.79
CA ASP A 35 11.85 6.40 22.65
C ASP A 35 10.98 5.45 23.51
N ASN A 36 9.70 5.77 23.72
CA ASN A 36 8.72 4.90 24.38
C ASN A 36 7.92 4.02 23.40
N ILE A 37 8.01 4.27 22.09
CA ILE A 37 7.55 3.29 21.11
C ILE A 37 8.70 2.31 20.99
N GLU A 38 8.64 1.21 21.75
CA GLU A 38 9.52 0.08 21.49
C GLU A 38 9.36 -0.30 20.01
N PHE A 39 10.32 0.11 19.19
CA PHE A 39 10.52 -0.41 17.83
C PHE A 39 11.02 -1.85 17.91
N GLN A 40 10.42 -2.68 18.76
CA GLN A 40 10.56 -4.12 18.70
C GLN A 40 9.67 -4.64 17.56
N ARG A 41 9.99 -4.23 16.32
CA ARG A 41 9.32 -4.71 15.11
C ARG A 41 10.18 -5.79 14.48
N THR A 42 10.03 -6.97 15.04
CA THR A 42 10.31 -8.22 14.34
C THR A 42 8.98 -8.83 13.96
N PHE A 43 8.86 -9.28 12.70
CA PHE A 43 7.86 -10.26 12.30
C PHE A 43 7.65 -11.29 13.44
N SER A 44 6.44 -11.32 13.99
CA SER A 44 6.07 -12.28 15.02
C SER A 44 5.01 -13.19 14.42
N PRO A 45 5.40 -14.34 13.84
CA PRO A 45 4.45 -15.32 13.33
C PRO A 45 3.52 -15.77 14.48
N LYS A 46 2.22 -15.47 14.36
CA LYS A 46 1.22 -15.71 15.42
C LYS A 46 0.53 -17.09 15.29
N ILE A 47 0.79 -17.83 14.21
CA ILE A 47 0.15 -19.12 13.93
C ILE A 47 1.19 -20.23 13.93
N LEU A 48 0.91 -21.33 14.64
CA LEU A 48 1.81 -22.49 14.78
C LEU A 48 2.30 -23.04 13.42
N LYS A 49 1.43 -23.07 12.41
CA LYS A 49 1.78 -23.51 11.06
C LYS A 49 2.92 -22.69 10.44
N GLU A 50 2.92 -21.37 10.65
CA GLU A 50 3.97 -20.47 10.14
C GLU A 50 5.27 -20.68 10.90
N LEU A 51 5.21 -20.76 12.24
CA LEU A 51 6.36 -21.07 13.10
C LEU A 51 7.03 -22.38 12.66
N CYS A 52 6.24 -23.42 12.40
CA CYS A 52 6.74 -24.69 11.88
C CYS A 52 7.39 -24.51 10.51
N ALA A 53 6.74 -23.81 9.58
CA ALA A 53 7.27 -23.62 8.22
C ALA A 53 8.58 -22.82 8.20
N ILE A 54 8.70 -21.78 9.03
CA ILE A 54 9.93 -20.99 9.22
C ILE A 54 11.03 -21.88 9.78
N TYR A 55 10.73 -22.65 10.84
CA TYR A 55 11.69 -23.56 11.44
C TYR A 55 12.18 -24.61 10.42
N ILE A 56 11.26 -25.21 9.65
CA ILE A 56 11.58 -26.18 8.59
C ILE A 56 12.44 -25.53 7.50
N ALA A 57 12.14 -24.29 7.11
CA ALA A 57 12.89 -23.54 6.11
C ALA A 57 14.33 -23.28 6.57
N GLN A 58 14.49 -22.75 7.79
CA GLN A 58 15.79 -22.40 8.38
C GLN A 58 16.66 -23.63 8.64
N GLN A 59 16.06 -24.72 9.12
CA GLN A 59 16.78 -25.98 9.40
C GLN A 59 16.98 -26.85 8.15
N ASN A 60 16.54 -26.39 6.97
CA ASN A 60 16.63 -27.13 5.71
C ASN A 60 16.05 -28.56 5.78
N ILE A 61 15.00 -28.75 6.57
CA ILE A 61 14.34 -30.05 6.74
C ILE A 61 13.64 -30.44 5.43
N LYS A 62 13.76 -31.72 5.04
CA LYS A 62 13.07 -32.26 3.85
C LYS A 62 11.56 -32.30 4.08
N VAL A 63 10.83 -31.78 3.10
CA VAL A 63 9.38 -31.48 3.17
C VAL A 63 8.50 -32.70 2.82
N GLU A 64 9.10 -33.85 2.51
CA GLU A 64 8.45 -35.00 1.87
C GLU A 64 7.32 -35.65 2.71
N ASN A 65 7.21 -35.37 4.02
CA ASN A 65 6.28 -36.04 4.94
C ASN A 65 5.45 -35.13 5.86
N ILE A 66 5.38 -33.82 5.59
CA ILE A 66 4.77 -32.83 6.52
C ILE A 66 3.40 -32.30 6.09
N GLY A 67 2.79 -32.91 5.07
CA GLY A 67 1.46 -32.55 4.56
C GLY A 67 1.49 -31.44 3.51
N ALA A 68 0.46 -31.39 2.66
CA ALA A 68 0.41 -30.48 1.50
C ALA A 68 0.44 -29.00 1.92
N ASP A 69 -0.37 -28.61 2.91
CA ASP A 69 -0.43 -27.24 3.44
C ASP A 69 0.95 -26.74 3.92
N LEU A 70 1.60 -27.51 4.80
CA LEU A 70 2.87 -27.10 5.41
C LEU A 70 4.01 -27.12 4.38
N THR A 71 3.92 -28.01 3.39
CA THR A 71 4.81 -28.02 2.22
C THR A 71 4.70 -26.73 1.44
N GLU A 72 3.49 -26.30 1.09
CA GLU A 72 3.28 -25.06 0.32
C GLU A 72 3.76 -23.83 1.12
N TYR A 73 3.45 -23.74 2.41
CA TYR A 73 3.95 -22.65 3.27
C TYR A 73 5.48 -22.60 3.33
N THR A 74 6.11 -23.76 3.51
CA THR A 74 7.58 -23.85 3.55
C THR A 74 8.19 -23.41 2.22
N GLN A 75 7.59 -23.82 1.09
CA GLN A 75 8.03 -23.39 -0.25
C GLN A 75 7.92 -21.87 -0.43
N LYS A 76 6.81 -21.27 0.01
CA LYS A 76 6.61 -19.81 -0.03
C LYS A 76 7.69 -19.07 0.77
N ILE A 77 7.95 -19.50 2.00
CA ILE A 77 8.96 -18.87 2.87
C ILE A 77 10.35 -19.01 2.27
N LYS A 78 10.74 -20.22 1.83
CA LYS A 78 12.04 -20.44 1.17
C LYS A 78 12.21 -19.57 -0.08
N ALA A 79 11.16 -19.43 -0.89
CA ALA A 79 11.19 -18.59 -2.07
C ALA A 79 11.45 -17.12 -1.70
N ILE A 80 10.79 -16.60 -0.67
CA ILE A 80 10.97 -15.23 -0.18
C ILE A 80 12.37 -15.03 0.41
N GLU A 81 12.81 -15.91 1.32
CA GLU A 81 14.11 -15.83 1.99
C GLU A 81 15.31 -16.01 1.05
N SER A 82 15.12 -16.70 -0.09
CA SER A 82 16.18 -16.88 -1.10
C SER A 82 16.54 -15.60 -1.86
N LYS A 83 15.74 -14.53 -1.75
CA LYS A 83 15.92 -13.30 -2.51
C LYS A 83 16.60 -12.23 -1.68
N THR A 84 17.62 -11.59 -2.24
CA THR A 84 18.25 -10.41 -1.63
C THR A 84 17.32 -9.21 -1.75
N MET A 85 16.69 -8.80 -0.66
CA MET A 85 15.81 -7.62 -0.62
C MET A 85 15.84 -6.92 0.75
N PRO A 86 15.40 -5.65 0.83
CA PRO A 86 15.27 -4.95 2.10
C PRO A 86 14.32 -5.65 3.07
N LYS A 87 14.63 -5.59 4.37
CA LYS A 87 13.85 -6.26 5.43
C LYS A 87 12.35 -5.93 5.35
N ARG A 88 11.99 -4.67 5.13
CA ARG A 88 10.60 -4.23 5.00
C ARG A 88 9.86 -4.88 3.85
N LEU A 89 10.50 -5.01 2.69
CA LEU A 89 9.92 -5.69 1.53
C LEU A 89 9.75 -7.18 1.80
N GLN A 90 10.74 -7.81 2.45
CA GLN A 90 10.65 -9.20 2.88
C GLN A 90 9.47 -9.43 3.82
N GLU A 91 9.29 -8.57 4.84
CA GLU A 91 8.17 -8.63 5.76
C GLU A 91 6.82 -8.44 5.04
N LEU A 92 6.76 -7.58 4.02
CA LEU A 92 5.57 -7.41 3.19
C LEU A 92 5.20 -8.72 2.46
N PHE A 93 6.18 -9.40 1.87
CA PHE A 93 5.97 -10.73 1.27
C PHE A 93 5.56 -11.79 2.30
N LEU A 94 6.16 -11.79 3.49
CA LEU A 94 5.78 -12.70 4.57
C LEU A 94 4.34 -12.46 5.03
N SER A 95 3.84 -11.22 4.96
CA SER A 95 2.46 -10.88 5.34
C SER A 95 1.39 -11.52 4.47
N ILE A 96 1.73 -11.94 3.25
CA ILE A 96 0.79 -12.54 2.29
C ILE A 96 0.91 -14.06 2.18
N VAL A 97 1.89 -14.70 2.84
CA VAL A 97 2.16 -16.15 2.74
C VAL A 97 0.92 -16.99 3.03
N ASN A 98 0.13 -16.58 4.01
CA ASN A 98 -1.06 -17.32 4.44
C ASN A 98 -2.33 -16.98 3.66
N LYS A 99 -2.29 -15.94 2.81
CA LYS A 99 -3.45 -15.43 2.05
C LYS A 99 -3.34 -15.71 0.54
N GLN A 100 -2.12 -15.87 0.03
CA GLN A 100 -1.87 -16.02 -1.40
C GLN A 100 -1.28 -17.40 -1.74
N PRO A 101 -1.63 -17.99 -2.91
CA PRO A 101 -1.02 -19.22 -3.38
C PRO A 101 0.44 -18.99 -3.79
N LEU A 102 1.23 -20.06 -3.79
CA LEU A 102 2.67 -19.99 -4.13
C LEU A 102 2.92 -19.31 -5.48
N GLU A 103 2.12 -19.63 -6.50
CA GLU A 103 2.28 -19.06 -7.85
C GLU A 103 2.20 -17.53 -7.86
N LYS A 104 1.27 -16.94 -7.11
CA LYS A 104 1.13 -15.47 -7.02
C LYS A 104 2.33 -14.83 -6.32
N ILE A 105 2.83 -15.48 -5.27
CA ILE A 105 4.03 -15.01 -4.56
C ILE A 105 5.25 -15.07 -5.49
N LEU A 106 5.42 -16.16 -6.24
CA LEU A 106 6.53 -16.29 -7.20
C LEU A 106 6.47 -15.21 -8.28
N LYS A 107 5.30 -14.97 -8.89
CA LYS A 107 5.10 -13.88 -9.86
C LYS A 107 5.45 -12.50 -9.29
N ALA A 108 5.06 -12.23 -8.04
CA ALA A 108 5.42 -10.97 -7.40
C ALA A 108 6.94 -10.87 -7.12
N LEU A 109 7.60 -11.97 -6.73
CA LEU A 109 9.06 -12.00 -6.57
C LEU A 109 9.81 -11.80 -7.89
N GLU A 110 9.25 -12.23 -9.03
CA GLU A 110 9.80 -11.93 -10.36
C GLU A 110 9.81 -10.43 -10.63
N MET A 111 8.80 -9.67 -10.19
CA MET A 111 8.76 -8.21 -10.34
C MET A 111 9.89 -7.54 -9.54
N VAL A 112 10.22 -8.07 -8.36
CA VAL A 112 11.37 -7.59 -7.57
C VAL A 112 12.70 -7.87 -8.29
N ALA A 113 12.80 -9.01 -8.98
CA ALA A 113 14.01 -9.40 -9.70
C ALA A 113 14.30 -8.52 -10.94
N ILE A 114 13.29 -7.79 -11.45
CA ILE A 114 13.49 -6.78 -12.51
C ILE A 114 14.52 -5.73 -12.05
N ALA A 115 14.52 -5.35 -10.78
CA ALA A 115 15.49 -4.40 -10.24
C ALA A 115 16.93 -4.90 -10.42
N ASP A 116 17.21 -6.17 -10.09
CA ASP A 116 18.56 -6.75 -10.23
C ASP A 116 18.98 -6.96 -11.69
N LYS A 117 18.00 -7.19 -12.57
CA LYS A 117 18.25 -7.49 -13.98
C LYS A 117 18.71 -6.25 -14.76
N TYR A 118 18.14 -5.08 -14.45
CA TYR A 118 18.32 -3.88 -15.27
C TYR A 118 19.16 -2.79 -14.60
N PHE A 119 19.43 -2.89 -13.30
CA PHE A 119 20.18 -1.88 -12.57
C PHE A 119 21.42 -2.47 -11.91
N ASN A 120 22.39 -1.59 -11.63
CA ASN A 120 23.54 -1.99 -10.82
C ASN A 120 23.11 -2.24 -9.36
N PRO A 121 23.93 -2.90 -8.53
CA PRO A 121 23.53 -3.29 -7.16
C PRO A 121 23.03 -2.14 -6.27
N GLU A 122 23.61 -0.94 -6.37
CA GLU A 122 23.20 0.22 -5.58
C GLU A 122 21.83 0.75 -6.05
N GLU A 123 21.67 0.93 -7.35
CA GLU A 123 20.41 1.36 -7.98
C GLU A 123 19.28 0.34 -7.75
N ALA A 124 19.59 -0.96 -7.86
CA ALA A 124 18.66 -2.04 -7.57
C ALA A 124 18.23 -2.04 -6.11
N HIS A 125 19.16 -1.83 -5.17
CA HIS A 125 18.84 -1.71 -3.75
C HIS A 125 17.91 -0.54 -3.46
N LEU A 126 18.17 0.64 -4.04
CA LEU A 126 17.30 1.81 -3.93
C LEU A 126 15.91 1.55 -4.51
N LEU A 127 15.82 0.92 -5.67
CA LEU A 127 14.53 0.58 -6.28
C LEU A 127 13.75 -0.40 -5.40
N LYS A 128 14.39 -1.42 -4.85
CA LYS A 128 13.76 -2.37 -3.91
C LYS A 128 13.30 -1.71 -2.62
N ASN A 129 14.03 -0.72 -2.10
CA ASN A 129 13.56 0.08 -0.98
C ASN A 129 12.29 0.85 -1.33
N ASN A 130 12.14 1.35 -2.56
CA ASN A 130 10.90 1.98 -3.00
C ASN A 130 9.73 0.96 -3.10
N LEU A 131 10.00 -0.26 -3.59
CA LEU A 131 9.00 -1.33 -3.60
C LEU A 131 8.53 -1.73 -2.20
N ALA A 132 9.36 -1.50 -1.17
CA ALA A 132 8.98 -1.75 0.21
C ALA A 132 7.86 -0.83 0.72
N ASN A 133 7.62 0.31 0.05
CA ASN A 133 6.60 1.31 0.39
C ASN A 133 5.22 1.01 -0.24
N CYS A 134 4.94 -0.24 -0.59
CA CYS A 134 3.61 -0.66 -0.99
C CYS A 134 2.69 -0.72 0.24
N ASP A 135 1.46 -0.26 0.07
CA ASP A 135 0.42 -0.41 1.09
C ASP A 135 0.15 -1.89 1.34
N LYS A 136 0.01 -2.27 2.61
CA LYS A 136 -0.12 -3.67 3.02
C LYS A 136 -1.44 -4.29 2.57
N ILE A 137 -2.54 -3.54 2.63
CA ILE A 137 -3.86 -4.03 2.26
C ILE A 137 -3.90 -4.28 0.76
N PHE A 138 -3.46 -3.31 -0.05
CA PHE A 138 -3.39 -3.49 -1.50
C PHE A 138 -2.40 -4.58 -1.90
N PHE A 139 -1.23 -4.65 -1.26
CA PHE A 139 -0.27 -5.72 -1.54
C PHE A 139 -0.81 -7.11 -1.18
N THR A 140 -1.60 -7.18 -0.11
CA THR A 140 -2.31 -8.40 0.28
C THR A 140 -3.32 -8.83 -0.77
N VAL A 141 -4.03 -7.88 -1.38
CA VAL A 141 -4.99 -8.15 -2.44
C VAL A 141 -4.25 -8.51 -3.73
N GLU A 142 -3.42 -7.62 -4.27
CA GLU A 142 -2.83 -7.74 -5.61
C GLU A 142 -1.36 -7.28 -5.63
N SER A 143 -0.48 -8.09 -5.02
CA SER A 143 0.95 -7.81 -4.90
C SER A 143 1.65 -7.53 -6.25
N VAL A 144 1.26 -8.22 -7.33
CA VAL A 144 1.86 -8.01 -8.65
C VAL A 144 1.52 -6.61 -9.18
N LEU A 145 0.26 -6.19 -9.08
CA LEU A 145 -0.18 -4.86 -9.49
C LEU A 145 0.55 -3.77 -8.71
N CYS A 146 0.61 -3.86 -7.39
CA CYS A 146 1.30 -2.87 -6.56
C CYS A 146 2.77 -2.69 -6.99
N LEU A 147 3.45 -3.79 -7.31
CA LEU A 147 4.84 -3.74 -7.79
C LEU A 147 4.92 -3.14 -9.19
N ILE A 148 4.03 -3.51 -10.11
CA ILE A 148 3.95 -2.91 -11.46
C ILE A 148 3.73 -1.40 -11.36
N GLU A 149 2.79 -0.93 -10.54
CA GLU A 149 2.51 0.50 -10.34
C GLU A 149 3.75 1.25 -9.85
N LYS A 150 4.42 0.74 -8.81
CA LYS A 150 5.63 1.38 -8.25
C LYS A 150 6.77 1.40 -9.25
N LEU A 151 7.01 0.31 -9.97
CA LEU A 151 8.05 0.23 -10.98
C LEU A 151 7.74 1.13 -12.19
N SER A 152 6.48 1.22 -12.60
CA SER A 152 6.02 2.02 -13.74
C SER A 152 6.15 3.53 -13.53
N LYS A 153 6.34 4.00 -12.28
CA LYS A 153 6.73 5.39 -12.01
C LYS A 153 8.09 5.74 -12.63
N ASN A 154 8.93 4.75 -12.89
CA ASN A 154 10.12 4.90 -13.71
C ASN A 154 9.74 4.67 -15.18
N SER A 155 9.76 5.74 -15.98
CA SER A 155 9.38 5.69 -17.40
C SER A 155 10.20 4.70 -18.22
N TYR A 156 11.46 4.43 -17.84
CA TYR A 156 12.28 3.42 -18.48
C TYR A 156 11.75 2.01 -18.25
N LEU A 157 11.26 1.72 -17.03
CA LEU A 157 10.73 0.39 -16.67
C LEU A 157 9.35 0.12 -17.23
N LYS A 158 8.56 1.16 -17.48
CA LYS A 158 7.21 1.02 -18.03
C LYS A 158 7.16 0.17 -19.31
N GLU A 159 8.13 0.35 -20.22
CA GLU A 159 8.20 -0.43 -21.46
C GLU A 159 8.51 -1.91 -21.20
N PHE A 160 9.34 -2.21 -20.19
CA PHE A 160 9.70 -3.59 -19.85
C PHE A 160 8.60 -4.35 -19.12
N LEU A 161 7.65 -3.64 -18.50
CA LEU A 161 6.52 -4.23 -17.77
C LEU A 161 5.30 -4.47 -18.65
N LYS A 162 5.36 -4.12 -19.94
CA LYS A 162 4.21 -4.17 -20.83
C LYS A 162 3.62 -5.57 -20.94
N THR A 163 4.47 -6.58 -21.05
CA THR A 163 4.02 -7.98 -21.15
C THR A 163 3.30 -8.41 -19.87
N GLU A 164 3.86 -8.12 -18.71
CA GLU A 164 3.28 -8.48 -17.42
C GLU A 164 2.00 -7.71 -17.12
N THR A 165 1.94 -6.44 -17.52
CA THR A 165 0.75 -5.59 -17.45
C THR A 165 -0.38 -6.20 -18.29
N GLU A 166 -0.11 -6.59 -19.54
CA GLU A 166 -1.10 -7.21 -20.43
C GLU A 166 -1.57 -8.59 -19.93
N ILE A 167 -0.67 -9.40 -19.37
CA ILE A 167 -1.04 -10.70 -18.78
C ILE A 167 -1.99 -10.48 -17.58
N LEU A 168 -1.66 -9.55 -16.69
CA LEU A 168 -2.48 -9.26 -15.52
C LEU A 168 -3.84 -8.68 -15.92
N LYS A 169 -3.86 -7.77 -16.89
CA LYS A 169 -5.08 -7.19 -17.46
C LYS A 169 -5.97 -8.26 -18.07
N LYS A 170 -5.42 -9.15 -18.91
CA LYS A 170 -6.16 -10.25 -19.51
C LYS A 170 -6.78 -11.16 -18.44
N TYR A 171 -6.01 -11.51 -17.41
CA TYR A 171 -6.53 -12.30 -16.28
C TYR A 171 -7.74 -11.63 -15.63
N HIS A 172 -7.68 -10.34 -15.32
CA HIS A 172 -8.80 -9.66 -14.68
C HIS A 172 -9.99 -9.45 -15.62
N LEU A 173 -9.77 -9.23 -16.92
CA LEU A 173 -10.85 -9.21 -17.92
C LEU A 173 -11.57 -10.57 -17.98
N GLU A 174 -10.83 -11.68 -17.96
CA GLU A 174 -11.42 -13.03 -17.88
C GLU A 174 -12.19 -13.25 -16.57
N GLN A 175 -11.70 -12.73 -15.44
CA GLN A 175 -12.45 -12.80 -14.19
C GLN A 175 -13.74 -11.97 -14.25
N MET A 176 -13.73 -10.81 -14.90
CA MET A 176 -14.91 -9.96 -15.08
C MET A 176 -16.00 -10.63 -15.93
N THR A 177 -15.66 -11.54 -16.85
CA THR A 177 -16.68 -12.29 -17.63
C THR A 177 -17.27 -13.46 -16.86
N ILE A 178 -16.51 -14.06 -15.94
CA ILE A 178 -16.97 -15.20 -15.12
C ILE A 178 -17.80 -14.71 -13.93
N ASN A 179 -17.24 -13.80 -13.13
CA ASN A 179 -17.87 -13.24 -11.93
C ASN A 179 -17.25 -11.88 -11.59
N PRO A 180 -17.90 -10.76 -12.00
CA PRO A 180 -17.48 -9.42 -11.63
C PRO A 180 -17.28 -9.27 -10.12
N ASN A 181 -16.11 -8.76 -9.73
CA ASN A 181 -15.78 -8.54 -8.33
C ASN A 181 -14.91 -7.30 -8.17
N ILE A 182 -14.93 -6.73 -6.98
CA ILE A 182 -14.26 -5.45 -6.70
C ILE A 182 -12.75 -5.51 -6.93
N ARG A 183 -12.11 -6.66 -6.68
CA ARG A 183 -10.68 -6.85 -6.94
C ARG A 183 -10.36 -6.72 -8.42
N SER A 184 -11.12 -7.37 -9.29
CA SER A 184 -10.91 -7.26 -10.74
C SER A 184 -11.22 -5.86 -11.26
N ILE A 185 -12.28 -5.21 -10.75
CA ILE A 185 -12.58 -3.82 -11.11
C ILE A 185 -11.42 -2.91 -10.69
N TYR A 186 -10.96 -3.00 -9.44
CA TYR A 186 -9.82 -2.24 -8.93
C TYR A 186 -8.59 -2.44 -9.81
N SER A 187 -8.19 -3.68 -10.05
CA SER A 187 -7.00 -3.97 -10.84
C SER A 187 -7.09 -3.40 -12.24
N LEU A 188 -8.22 -3.56 -12.93
CA LEU A 188 -8.41 -3.04 -14.28
C LEU A 188 -8.41 -1.51 -14.31
N VAL A 189 -9.05 -0.85 -13.34
CA VAL A 189 -9.02 0.61 -13.22
C VAL A 189 -7.58 1.10 -13.10
N GLN A 190 -6.78 0.51 -12.20
CA GLN A 190 -5.38 0.91 -12.02
C GLN A 190 -4.54 0.66 -13.28
N LEU A 191 -4.71 -0.50 -13.94
CA LEU A 191 -4.02 -0.83 -15.18
C LEU A 191 -4.36 0.14 -16.31
N TYR A 192 -5.64 0.50 -16.47
CA TYR A 192 -6.04 1.49 -17.47
C TYR A 192 -5.52 2.90 -17.15
N VAL A 193 -5.44 3.28 -15.88
CA VAL A 193 -4.80 4.54 -15.46
C VAL A 193 -3.30 4.53 -15.81
N LEU A 194 -2.59 3.42 -15.57
CA LEU A 194 -1.19 3.28 -15.97
C LEU A 194 -0.99 3.40 -17.49
N GLU A 195 -1.95 2.92 -18.29
CA GLU A 195 -1.98 3.03 -19.75
C GLU A 195 -2.47 4.40 -20.26
N SER A 196 -2.84 5.32 -19.38
CA SER A 196 -3.49 6.59 -19.70
C SER A 196 -4.85 6.44 -20.43
N ASN A 197 -5.51 5.28 -20.29
CA ASN A 197 -6.86 5.04 -20.80
C ASN A 197 -7.93 5.40 -19.75
N ILE A 198 -8.12 6.71 -19.55
CA ILE A 198 -9.01 7.25 -18.52
C ILE A 198 -10.49 6.93 -18.80
N GLU A 199 -10.89 6.77 -20.05
CA GLU A 199 -12.27 6.47 -20.43
C GLU A 199 -12.69 5.07 -19.93
N SER A 200 -11.92 4.03 -20.26
CA SER A 200 -12.19 2.67 -19.77
C SER A 200 -12.10 2.57 -18.25
N ALA A 201 -11.19 3.32 -17.61
CA ALA A 201 -11.14 3.41 -16.15
C ALA A 201 -12.44 3.98 -15.56
N LYS A 202 -12.99 5.05 -16.14
CA LYS A 202 -14.26 5.66 -15.69
C LYS A 202 -15.44 4.70 -15.86
N GLU A 203 -15.53 4.02 -17.01
CA GLU A 203 -16.59 3.03 -17.26
C GLU A 203 -16.60 1.91 -16.21
N LEU A 204 -15.42 1.37 -15.89
CA LEU A 204 -15.31 0.33 -14.86
C LEU A 204 -15.65 0.85 -13.46
N THR A 205 -15.26 2.08 -13.14
CA THR A 205 -15.53 2.63 -11.81
C THR A 205 -17.03 2.89 -11.60
N ALA A 206 -17.84 2.98 -12.66
CA ALA A 206 -19.30 3.02 -12.55
C ALA A 206 -19.92 1.68 -12.11
N LEU A 207 -19.18 0.57 -12.22
CA LEU A 207 -19.65 -0.77 -11.84
C LEU A 207 -19.41 -1.10 -10.37
N ILE A 208 -18.70 -0.27 -9.60
CA ILE A 208 -18.31 -0.60 -8.22
C ILE A 208 -19.52 -0.83 -7.30
N ASP A 209 -20.63 -0.13 -7.51
CA ASP A 209 -21.84 -0.27 -6.69
C ASP A 209 -22.67 -1.50 -7.07
N THR A 210 -22.28 -2.23 -8.11
CA THR A 210 -22.96 -3.46 -8.59
C THR A 210 -22.36 -4.75 -8.01
N VAL A 211 -21.22 -4.66 -7.33
CA VAL A 211 -20.51 -5.81 -6.77
C VAL A 211 -20.60 -5.82 -5.24
N ASN A 212 -20.78 -7.00 -4.67
CA ASN A 212 -20.78 -7.17 -3.22
C ASN A 212 -19.35 -7.29 -2.69
N CYS A 213 -19.04 -6.54 -1.63
CA CYS A 213 -17.77 -6.61 -0.92
C CYS A 213 -17.96 -7.43 0.37
N ILE A 214 -17.33 -8.60 0.44
CA ILE A 214 -17.64 -9.62 1.45
C ILE A 214 -16.63 -9.57 2.61
N ASN A 215 -15.38 -9.24 2.31
CA ASN A 215 -14.31 -9.17 3.30
C ASN A 215 -13.79 -7.73 3.48
N PHE A 216 -12.99 -7.56 4.54
CA PHE A 216 -12.41 -6.28 4.92
C PHE A 216 -11.55 -5.68 3.81
N GLU A 217 -10.66 -6.47 3.19
CA GLU A 217 -9.80 -5.97 2.12
C GLU A 217 -10.60 -5.48 0.90
N GLU A 218 -11.66 -6.19 0.52
CA GLU A 218 -12.59 -5.80 -0.55
C GLU A 218 -13.33 -4.50 -0.24
N GLN A 219 -13.74 -4.29 1.01
CA GLN A 219 -14.35 -3.02 1.44
C GLN A 219 -13.36 -1.87 1.28
N ILE A 220 -12.09 -2.07 1.62
CA ILE A 220 -11.05 -1.05 1.44
C ILE A 220 -10.82 -0.75 -0.05
N LEU A 221 -10.81 -1.76 -0.94
CA LEU A 221 -10.74 -1.53 -2.38
C LEU A 221 -11.93 -0.70 -2.87
N TYR A 222 -13.14 -1.06 -2.44
CA TYR A 222 -14.35 -0.33 -2.78
C TYR A 222 -14.26 1.14 -2.37
N LEU A 223 -13.90 1.40 -1.12
CA LEU A 223 -13.78 2.76 -0.61
C LEU A 223 -12.71 3.57 -1.35
N SER A 224 -11.58 2.95 -1.72
CA SER A 224 -10.53 3.60 -2.50
C SER A 224 -11.02 4.04 -3.89
N LEU A 225 -11.77 3.19 -4.58
CA LEU A 225 -12.36 3.53 -5.89
C LEU A 225 -13.48 4.56 -5.75
N LYS A 226 -14.29 4.45 -4.69
CA LYS A 226 -15.38 5.39 -4.44
C LYS A 226 -14.84 6.80 -4.22
N ILE A 227 -13.76 6.96 -3.45
CA ILE A 227 -13.10 8.27 -3.29
C ILE A 227 -12.63 8.84 -4.62
N SER A 228 -11.95 8.05 -5.45
CA SER A 228 -11.48 8.52 -6.76
C SER A 228 -12.65 9.04 -7.64
N ASN A 229 -13.80 8.35 -7.60
CA ASN A 229 -15.02 8.81 -8.26
C ASN A 229 -15.54 10.14 -7.67
N LEU A 230 -15.56 10.27 -6.35
CA LEU A 230 -16.04 11.48 -5.67
C LEU A 230 -15.11 12.67 -5.96
N GLU A 231 -13.79 12.48 -5.97
CA GLU A 231 -12.82 13.51 -6.35
C GLU A 231 -13.03 14.00 -7.78
N ASN A 232 -13.30 13.09 -8.72
CA ASN A 232 -13.61 13.45 -10.10
C ASN A 232 -14.95 14.23 -10.19
N ALA A 233 -15.98 13.82 -9.45
CA ALA A 233 -17.25 14.55 -9.40
C ALA A 233 -17.08 15.96 -8.78
N LEU A 234 -16.25 16.11 -7.74
CA LEU A 234 -15.85 17.41 -7.20
C LEU A 234 -15.13 18.28 -8.25
N PHE A 235 -14.17 17.73 -8.99
CA PHE A 235 -13.44 18.45 -10.04
C PHE A 235 -14.38 18.95 -11.15
N ASN A 236 -15.45 18.20 -11.44
CA ASN A 236 -16.48 18.58 -12.41
C ASN A 236 -17.59 19.47 -11.82
N GLY A 237 -17.46 19.92 -10.57
CA GLY A 237 -18.43 20.79 -9.90
C GLY A 237 -19.77 20.11 -9.57
N GLN A 238 -19.81 18.78 -9.55
CA GLN A 238 -21.02 17.98 -9.30
C GLN A 238 -21.22 17.66 -7.82
N LEU A 239 -20.16 17.79 -7.01
CA LEU A 239 -20.17 17.57 -5.56
C LEU A 239 -19.42 18.68 -4.85
N SER A 240 -19.79 18.89 -3.59
CA SER A 240 -19.10 19.78 -2.66
C SER A 240 -18.08 19.06 -1.80
N TYR A 241 -17.10 19.80 -1.28
CA TYR A 241 -16.16 19.29 -0.26
C TYR A 241 -16.86 18.75 0.99
N LYS A 242 -18.03 19.30 1.33
CA LYS A 242 -18.83 18.84 2.46
C LYS A 242 -19.35 17.42 2.23
N GLU A 243 -19.90 17.14 1.05
CA GLU A 243 -20.40 15.80 0.71
C GLU A 243 -19.29 14.75 0.72
N ILE A 244 -18.09 15.10 0.25
CA ILE A 244 -16.91 14.23 0.36
C ILE A 244 -16.51 14.02 1.81
N SER A 245 -16.49 15.07 2.63
CA SER A 245 -16.15 14.95 4.05
C SER A 245 -17.14 14.08 4.82
N ASP A 246 -18.44 14.20 4.53
CA ASP A 246 -19.49 13.41 5.17
C ASP A 246 -19.34 11.93 4.81
N PHE A 247 -19.04 11.62 3.54
CA PHE A 247 -18.71 10.26 3.10
C PHE A 247 -17.49 9.70 3.84
N ILE A 248 -16.40 10.48 3.94
CA ILE A 248 -15.18 10.04 4.64
C ILE A 248 -15.49 9.76 6.11
N LYS A 249 -16.14 10.67 6.82
CA LYS A 249 -16.47 10.53 8.25
C LYS A 249 -17.29 9.29 8.53
N GLN A 250 -18.31 9.04 7.72
CA GLN A 250 -19.17 7.86 7.86
C GLN A 250 -18.33 6.57 7.75
N ASN A 251 -17.48 6.47 6.74
CA ASN A 251 -16.72 5.24 6.48
C ASN A 251 -15.52 5.06 7.42
N LEU A 252 -14.95 6.12 7.98
CA LEU A 252 -13.89 6.00 9.00
C LEU A 252 -14.40 5.44 10.33
N ASN A 253 -15.68 5.63 10.65
CA ASN A 253 -16.27 5.01 11.85
C ASN A 253 -16.38 3.48 11.71
N ASP A 254 -16.67 3.00 10.51
CA ASP A 254 -16.89 1.58 10.23
C ASP A 254 -15.59 0.86 9.83
N ASN A 255 -14.69 1.55 9.13
CA ASN A 255 -13.47 1.00 8.55
C ASN A 255 -12.28 1.93 8.80
N ILE A 256 -11.73 1.90 10.01
CA ILE A 256 -10.68 2.86 10.39
C ILE A 256 -9.39 2.75 9.55
N ALA A 257 -9.10 1.58 8.95
CA ALA A 257 -7.96 1.45 8.03
C ALA A 257 -8.13 2.25 6.72
N PHE A 258 -9.36 2.68 6.41
CA PHE A 258 -9.60 3.59 5.30
C PHE A 258 -8.86 4.93 5.46
N LEU A 259 -8.45 5.26 6.71
CA LEU A 259 -7.65 6.43 7.03
C LEU A 259 -6.36 6.51 6.22
N ASP A 260 -5.73 5.38 5.92
CA ASP A 260 -4.48 5.29 5.16
C ASP A 260 -4.59 5.86 3.74
N PHE A 261 -5.80 5.93 3.21
CA PHE A 261 -6.06 6.39 1.85
C PHE A 261 -6.54 7.84 1.82
N VAL A 262 -7.31 8.27 2.82
CA VAL A 262 -7.94 9.59 2.82
C VAL A 262 -7.13 10.65 3.57
N CYS A 263 -6.15 10.28 4.40
CA CYS A 263 -5.39 11.26 5.18
C CYS A 263 -4.63 12.25 4.29
N GLU A 264 -4.05 11.78 3.18
CA GLU A 264 -3.37 12.64 2.20
C GLU A 264 -4.36 13.59 1.52
N LEU A 265 -5.53 13.08 1.14
CA LEU A 265 -6.58 13.86 0.51
C LEU A 265 -7.08 14.98 1.43
N ILE A 266 -7.33 14.66 2.72
CA ILE A 266 -7.76 15.64 3.73
C ILE A 266 -6.68 16.71 3.92
N LEU A 267 -5.39 16.34 3.93
CA LEU A 267 -4.28 17.28 4.10
C LEU A 267 -4.04 18.15 2.88
N ALA A 268 -4.15 17.60 1.68
CA ALA A 268 -3.88 18.31 0.43
C ALA A 268 -4.93 19.37 0.10
N SER A 269 -6.15 19.26 0.65
CA SER A 269 -7.24 20.22 0.42
C SER A 269 -7.60 20.99 1.68
N LYS A 270 -7.35 22.30 1.65
CA LYS A 270 -7.74 23.21 2.73
C LYS A 270 -9.25 23.18 2.95
N GLU A 271 -10.04 23.24 1.89
CA GLU A 271 -11.49 23.21 1.91
C GLU A 271 -12.01 21.91 2.53
N LEU A 272 -11.44 20.76 2.16
CA LEU A 272 -11.81 19.48 2.75
C LEU A 272 -11.44 19.44 4.24
N SER A 273 -10.23 19.83 4.60
CA SER A 273 -9.73 19.84 5.99
C SER A 273 -10.55 20.71 6.95
N GLN A 274 -11.24 21.74 6.43
CA GLN A 274 -12.09 22.64 7.22
C GLN A 274 -13.41 22.00 7.63
N ASN A 275 -13.81 20.91 6.97
CA ASN A 275 -15.02 20.18 7.32
C ASN A 275 -14.81 19.20 8.49
N PHE A 276 -13.58 19.06 9.01
CA PHE A 276 -13.27 18.20 10.16
C PHE A 276 -12.99 19.05 11.40
N THR A 277 -13.73 18.78 12.47
CA THR A 277 -13.50 19.38 13.78
C THR A 277 -12.27 18.76 14.45
N LYS A 278 -11.65 19.51 15.35
CA LYS A 278 -10.51 19.02 16.15
C LYS A 278 -10.84 17.70 16.86
N HIS A 279 -12.02 17.63 17.48
CA HIS A 279 -12.47 16.46 18.21
C HIS A 279 -12.67 15.23 17.32
N GLU A 280 -13.22 15.40 16.11
CA GLU A 280 -13.34 14.30 15.13
C GLU A 280 -11.96 13.76 14.73
N LEU A 281 -11.01 14.65 14.42
CA LEU A 281 -9.65 14.26 14.04
C LEU A 281 -8.93 13.53 15.18
N GLU A 282 -9.07 14.01 16.42
CA GLU A 282 -8.54 13.35 17.62
C GLU A 282 -9.16 11.96 17.83
N SER A 283 -10.47 11.83 17.61
CA SER A 283 -11.16 10.55 17.70
C SER A 283 -10.69 9.55 16.63
N PHE A 284 -10.58 9.97 15.37
CA PHE A 284 -10.07 9.12 14.30
C PHE A 284 -8.63 8.69 14.56
N LEU A 285 -7.78 9.63 15.02
CA LEU A 285 -6.41 9.33 15.39
C LEU A 285 -6.33 8.29 16.52
N GLN A 286 -7.16 8.41 17.55
CA GLN A 286 -7.19 7.47 18.66
C GLN A 286 -7.67 6.08 18.20
N ASN A 287 -8.76 6.02 17.45
CA ASN A 287 -9.29 4.76 16.88
C ASN A 287 -8.25 4.08 15.99
N TYR A 288 -7.52 4.85 15.18
CA TYR A 288 -6.49 4.31 14.30
C TYR A 288 -5.26 3.80 15.09
N LYS A 289 -4.84 4.50 16.15
CA LYS A 289 -3.81 3.99 17.07
C LYS A 289 -4.22 2.68 17.72
N ASP A 290 -5.49 2.55 18.09
CA ASP A 290 -6.00 1.33 18.71
C ASP A 290 -6.11 0.19 17.68
N TYR A 291 -6.46 0.49 16.43
CA TYR A 291 -6.36 -0.44 15.30
C TYR A 291 -4.93 -0.97 15.10
N LEU A 292 -3.92 -0.11 15.12
CA LEU A 292 -2.50 -0.52 15.01
C LEU A 292 -1.98 -1.30 16.23
N LYS A 293 -2.63 -1.12 17.39
CA LYS A 293 -2.33 -1.89 18.60
C LYS A 293 -3.09 -3.21 18.64
N ASP A 294 -4.17 -3.36 17.86
CA ASP A 294 -4.92 -4.61 17.82
C ASP A 294 -4.00 -5.71 17.31
N ASN A 295 -3.72 -6.65 18.21
CA ASN A 295 -2.76 -7.74 18.04
C ASN A 295 -3.22 -8.79 17.01
N ASN A 296 -4.32 -8.57 16.29
CA ASN A 296 -4.72 -9.42 15.18
C ASN A 296 -3.85 -9.19 13.94
N ASP A 297 -3.30 -7.98 13.77
CA ASP A 297 -2.42 -7.73 12.65
C ASP A 297 -0.96 -8.16 12.97
N ARG A 298 -0.37 -8.93 12.05
CA ARG A 298 0.89 -9.68 12.27
C ARG A 298 2.15 -8.83 12.09
N PHE A 299 1.99 -7.61 11.57
CA PHE A 299 3.07 -6.67 11.27
C PHE A 299 2.58 -5.25 11.48
N ASN A 300 3.32 -4.49 12.28
CA ASN A 300 3.19 -3.05 12.39
C ASN A 300 4.32 -2.45 11.55
N PHE A 301 4.01 -1.83 10.42
CA PHE A 301 5.00 -1.17 9.55
C PHE A 301 5.11 0.32 9.85
N ILE A 302 6.28 0.92 9.66
CA ILE A 302 6.48 2.33 10.05
C ILE A 302 5.58 3.24 9.19
N GLU A 303 5.31 2.80 7.96
CA GLU A 303 4.35 3.40 7.04
C GLU A 303 2.92 3.34 7.57
N ASP A 304 2.55 2.32 8.37
CA ASP A 304 1.23 2.27 9.03
C ASP A 304 1.10 3.39 10.09
N TYR A 305 2.20 4.04 10.49
CA TYR A 305 2.19 5.17 11.42
C TYR A 305 2.25 6.52 10.68
N ARG A 306 2.33 6.50 9.34
CA ARG A 306 2.28 7.69 8.51
C ARG A 306 0.96 8.43 8.69
N SER A 307 -0.16 7.71 8.74
CA SER A 307 -1.48 8.31 8.96
C SER A 307 -1.57 8.98 10.32
N ILE A 308 -0.96 8.39 11.36
CA ILE A 308 -0.83 9.02 12.68
C ILE A 308 -0.12 10.37 12.57
N PHE A 309 1.03 10.38 11.89
CA PHE A 309 1.83 11.58 11.68
C PHE A 309 1.06 12.67 10.92
N MET A 310 0.44 12.29 9.82
CA MET A 310 -0.40 13.16 8.99
C MET A 310 -1.58 13.76 9.79
N PHE A 311 -2.14 13.00 10.72
CA PHE A 311 -3.19 13.50 11.61
C PHE A 311 -2.69 14.47 12.68
N TYR A 312 -1.47 14.28 13.19
CA TYR A 312 -0.86 15.26 14.07
C TYR A 312 -0.69 16.61 13.35
N LEU A 313 -0.30 16.60 12.06
CA LEU A 313 -0.26 17.81 11.23
C LEU A 313 -1.62 18.48 11.01
N LEU A 314 -2.70 17.69 10.97
CA LEU A 314 -4.08 18.21 10.86
C LEU A 314 -4.59 18.81 12.17
N ASN A 315 -4.13 18.28 13.32
CA ASN A 315 -4.63 18.61 14.66
C ASN A 315 -3.90 19.79 15.33
N GLU A 316 -2.58 19.87 15.14
CA GLU A 316 -1.79 21.04 15.50
C GLU A 316 -1.97 22.11 14.40
N ASN A 317 -1.99 23.39 14.76
CA ASN A 317 -2.29 24.53 13.86
C ASN A 317 -1.28 24.74 12.69
N TYR A 318 -0.51 23.74 12.27
CA TYR A 318 0.40 23.78 11.12
C TYR A 318 -0.29 23.88 9.75
N LYS A 319 -1.62 23.95 9.73
CA LYS A 319 -2.48 24.19 8.54
C LYS A 319 -2.02 25.34 7.63
N GLN A 320 -1.24 26.31 8.12
CA GLN A 320 -0.78 27.45 7.31
C GLN A 320 0.67 27.32 6.79
N GLU A 321 1.54 26.56 7.43
CA GLU A 321 2.97 26.48 7.06
C GLU A 321 3.26 25.36 6.04
N LEU A 322 2.53 24.25 6.08
CA LEU A 322 2.72 23.12 5.14
C LEU A 322 2.24 23.41 3.72
N VAL A 323 1.17 24.21 3.57
CA VAL A 323 0.65 24.64 2.26
C VAL A 323 1.64 25.56 1.52
N GLN A 324 2.60 26.16 2.23
CA GLN A 324 3.66 26.96 1.61
C GLN A 324 4.87 26.12 1.17
N LEU A 325 4.95 24.84 1.57
CA LEU A 325 6.08 23.94 1.31
C LEU A 325 5.80 22.89 0.22
N MET A 326 4.56 22.76 -0.25
CA MET A 326 4.15 21.93 -1.39
C MET A 326 3.88 22.77 -2.63
#